data_AF-A0AAW6I661-F1
#
_entry.id   AF-A0AAW6I661-F1
#
_cell.length_a   1.000
_cell.length_b   1.000
_cell.length_c   1.000
_cell.angle_alpha   90.00
_cell.angle_beta   90.00
_cell.angle_gamma   90.00
#
_symmetry.space_group_name_H-M   'P 1'
#
loop_
_entity.id
_entity.type
_entity.pdbx_description
1 polymer ?
#
loop_
_entity_poly.entity_id
_entity_poly.type
_entity_poly.pdbx_seq_one_letter_code
_entity_poly.pdbx_strand_id
1 'polypeptide(L)'
;MDRKSICSFLYAMMLAILLIACNDDDDYDGLAPAKLSGTYSNKLSAPANGDSLILSYNGNTFIGKDVEFKTDDGKTAHIILKYVLPHDKETTVADISLTAGSDSYSFSGDATASTGTAFHYQGSIQAGRLVLELSDIMIPENRLQTNGTWHIAHENASYYNVDNGSMQTMIGILYNLVGGKLVSNLISSVLDGLTFQADGNIIARYAPLPDSIQIGSLIGSYIKHPANDWTASPPNLATYYVEDNTSIYVIPQIDMIIRQMMINRQTKTDSGDSSMENALLAAYQKINTWSTTGIKMTILESEDPAKGDLILLLDKSEIQELFALLDIVKVFIPEETLNAPVMDLIGNLIPPQFTSIVAILLKGKTFGAILDQLSQELNAIPIEIGIYLYKDKTVN
;
A
#
# COMPACT_ATOMS: atom_id res chain seq x y z
N MET A 1 24.00 66.99 -0.36
CA MET A 1 22.58 66.93 0.02
C MET A 1 22.52 66.96 1.54
N ASP A 2 21.93 67.98 2.14
CA ASP A 2 21.98 68.18 3.59
C ASP A 2 21.27 67.03 4.33
N ARG A 3 21.72 66.66 5.53
CA ARG A 3 21.27 65.48 6.29
C ARG A 3 19.75 65.53 6.56
N LYS A 4 19.18 66.75 6.64
CA LYS A 4 17.74 67.01 6.70
C LYS A 4 17.00 66.66 5.40
N SER A 5 17.56 66.97 4.24
CA SER A 5 16.97 66.60 2.94
C SER A 5 17.03 65.10 2.67
N ILE A 6 18.09 64.42 3.13
CA ILE A 6 18.19 62.96 3.01
C ILE A 6 17.17 62.27 3.92
N CYS A 7 16.99 62.73 5.16
CA CYS A 7 15.96 62.19 6.05
C CYS A 7 14.54 62.47 5.53
N SER A 8 14.28 63.66 4.97
CA SER A 8 12.99 64.00 4.40
C SER A 8 12.67 63.20 3.12
N PHE A 9 13.68 62.87 2.33
CA PHE A 9 13.54 62.01 1.14
C PHE A 9 13.30 60.54 1.50
N LEU A 10 13.99 60.03 2.54
CA LEU A 10 13.75 58.69 3.07
C LEU A 10 12.37 58.55 3.73
N TYR A 11 11.90 59.59 4.44
CA TYR A 11 10.53 59.63 4.97
C TYR A 11 9.49 59.69 3.85
N ALA A 12 9.73 60.46 2.79
CA ALA A 12 8.83 60.54 1.63
C ALA A 12 8.79 59.22 0.84
N MET A 13 9.92 58.50 0.71
CA MET A 13 9.93 57.15 0.13
C MET A 13 9.23 56.11 1.02
N MET A 14 9.41 56.15 2.34
CA MET A 14 8.67 55.27 3.25
C MET A 14 7.17 55.55 3.24
N LEU A 15 6.75 56.81 3.16
CA LEU A 15 5.34 57.17 2.96
C LEU A 15 4.81 56.77 1.58
N ALA A 16 5.62 56.85 0.52
CA ALA A 16 5.23 56.40 -0.82
C ALA A 16 5.12 54.87 -0.91
N ILE A 17 5.95 54.12 -0.17
CA ILE A 17 5.85 52.65 -0.06
C ILE A 17 4.65 52.24 0.81
N LEU A 18 4.29 53.04 1.83
CA LEU A 18 3.07 52.86 2.61
C LEU A 18 1.78 53.25 1.85
N LEU A 19 1.87 54.05 0.78
CA LEU A 19 0.73 54.42 -0.07
C LEU A 19 0.53 53.50 -1.29
N ILE A 20 1.37 52.48 -1.48
CA ILE A 20 1.16 51.38 -2.44
C ILE A 20 0.64 50.11 -1.72
N ALA A 21 0.54 50.16 -0.38
CA ALA A 21 -0.05 49.10 0.45
C ALA A 21 -1.43 49.52 0.96
N CYS A 22 -2.41 49.56 0.06
CA CYS A 22 -3.85 49.37 0.29
C CYS A 22 -4.55 49.76 -1.01
N ASN A 23 -4.68 48.78 -1.90
CA ASN A 23 -5.86 48.73 -2.74
C ASN A 23 -6.80 47.71 -2.08
N ASP A 24 -7.25 48.03 -0.86
CA ASP A 24 -8.28 47.31 -0.11
C ASP A 24 -9.65 47.74 -0.67
N ASP A 25 -9.85 47.55 -1.97
CA ASP A 25 -11.14 47.74 -2.66
C ASP A 25 -11.64 46.38 -3.18
N ASP A 26 -11.45 45.33 -2.38
CA ASP A 26 -12.16 44.08 -2.56
C ASP A 26 -13.22 43.99 -1.47
N ASP A 27 -14.45 44.38 -1.83
CA ASP A 27 -15.68 44.06 -1.09
C ASP A 27 -15.82 42.53 -0.97
N TYR A 28 -15.06 41.90 -0.07
CA TYR A 28 -15.34 40.56 0.39
C TYR A 28 -16.37 40.68 1.52
N ASP A 29 -17.65 40.55 1.17
CA ASP A 29 -18.75 40.37 2.13
C ASP A 29 -18.66 39.01 2.90
N GLY A 30 -17.47 38.42 3.03
CA GLY A 30 -17.24 37.06 3.54
C GLY A 30 -15.77 36.67 3.75
N LEU A 31 -15.50 35.36 3.82
CA LEU A 31 -14.21 34.75 4.16
C LEU A 31 -13.10 35.10 3.14
N ALA A 32 -12.00 35.72 3.59
CA ALA A 32 -10.90 36.15 2.71
C ALA A 32 -10.25 34.96 1.97
N PRO A 33 -10.24 34.93 0.62
CA PRO A 33 -9.79 33.78 -0.18
C PRO A 33 -8.35 33.34 0.12
N ALA A 34 -7.43 34.28 0.30
CA ALA A 34 -6.02 34.00 0.59
C ALA A 34 -5.82 33.21 1.91
N LYS A 35 -6.78 33.24 2.84
CA LYS A 35 -6.73 32.48 4.11
C LYS A 35 -7.14 31.02 3.96
N LEU A 36 -7.65 30.62 2.80
CA LEU A 36 -8.07 29.25 2.50
C LEU A 36 -6.98 28.41 1.85
N SER A 37 -6.00 29.07 1.24
CA SER A 37 -4.89 28.42 0.56
C SER A 37 -3.99 27.69 1.55
N GLY A 38 -3.81 26.39 1.37
CA GLY A 38 -3.09 25.56 2.33
C GLY A 38 -3.07 24.08 1.97
N THR A 39 -2.40 23.29 2.81
CA THR A 39 -2.43 21.83 2.74
C THR A 39 -3.33 21.29 3.84
N TYR A 40 -4.39 20.60 3.44
CA TYR A 40 -5.35 19.95 4.33
C TYR A 40 -4.97 18.48 4.43
N SER A 41 -4.89 17.96 5.66
CA SER A 41 -4.46 16.58 5.90
C SER A 41 -5.48 15.81 6.74
N ASN A 42 -5.59 14.51 6.47
CA ASN A 42 -6.29 13.56 7.33
C ASN A 42 -5.41 12.35 7.68
N LYS A 43 -4.10 12.54 7.63
CA LYS A 43 -3.13 11.55 8.09
C LYS A 43 -3.25 11.35 9.59
N LEU A 44 -3.05 10.12 10.06
CA LEU A 44 -2.98 9.82 11.49
C LEU A 44 -1.82 10.55 12.18
N SER A 45 -0.79 10.93 11.42
CA SER A 45 0.36 11.72 11.88
C SER A 45 0.15 13.24 11.81
N ALA A 46 -1.01 13.71 11.33
CA ALA A 46 -1.28 15.14 11.23
C ALA A 46 -1.39 15.81 12.62
N PRO A 47 -0.97 17.08 12.79
CA PRO A 47 -1.13 17.79 14.04
C PRO A 47 -2.61 17.92 14.43
N ALA A 48 -2.93 17.76 15.72
CA ALA A 48 -4.31 17.81 16.22
C ALA A 48 -5.03 19.16 15.95
N ASN A 49 -4.28 20.24 15.74
CA ASN A 49 -4.80 21.58 15.45
C ASN A 49 -4.48 22.05 14.02
N GLY A 50 -4.12 21.13 13.11
CA GLY A 50 -3.86 21.45 11.71
C GLY A 50 -5.15 21.56 10.88
N ASP A 51 -5.01 22.05 9.66
CA ASP A 51 -6.12 22.14 8.71
C ASP A 51 -6.63 20.73 8.35
N SER A 52 -7.94 20.53 8.55
CA SER A 52 -8.57 19.21 8.49
C SER A 52 -9.09 18.89 7.11
N LEU A 53 -8.71 17.72 6.59
CA LEU A 53 -9.29 17.12 5.39
C LEU A 53 -10.38 16.10 5.76
N ILE A 54 -11.53 16.19 5.11
CA ILE A 54 -12.51 15.11 5.04
C ILE A 54 -12.55 14.66 3.59
N LEU A 55 -12.09 13.43 3.35
CA LEU A 55 -12.00 12.87 2.02
C LEU A 55 -12.82 11.59 1.93
N SER A 56 -13.64 11.48 0.89
CA SER A 56 -14.28 10.22 0.51
C SER A 56 -13.87 9.77 -0.89
N TYR A 57 -13.76 8.45 -1.05
CA TYR A 57 -13.45 7.75 -2.28
C TYR A 57 -14.61 6.81 -2.61
N ASN A 58 -15.40 7.12 -3.65
CA ASN A 58 -16.64 6.43 -4.00
C ASN A 58 -17.56 6.22 -2.78
N GLY A 59 -17.78 7.28 -2.00
CA GLY A 59 -18.64 7.28 -0.82
C GLY A 59 -18.03 6.66 0.45
N ASN A 60 -16.82 6.09 0.39
CA ASN A 60 -16.13 5.52 1.54
C ASN A 60 -15.13 6.52 2.11
N THR A 61 -15.04 6.64 3.44
CA THR A 61 -14.00 7.48 4.07
C THR A 61 -12.62 7.04 3.62
N PHE A 62 -11.77 8.01 3.26
CA PHE A 62 -10.42 7.74 2.79
C PHE A 62 -9.39 8.62 3.52
N ILE A 63 -8.58 8.01 4.37
CA ILE A 63 -7.60 8.71 5.21
C ILE A 63 -6.15 8.50 4.77
N GLY A 64 -5.22 9.19 5.42
CA GLY A 64 -3.80 9.12 5.09
C GLY A 64 -3.41 9.98 3.90
N LYS A 65 -4.18 11.02 3.59
CA LYS A 65 -4.00 11.87 2.41
C LYS A 65 -3.78 13.32 2.76
N ASP A 66 -3.10 13.98 1.84
CA ASP A 66 -2.96 15.43 1.82
C ASP A 66 -3.60 15.96 0.54
N VAL A 67 -4.29 17.08 0.65
CA VAL A 67 -4.83 17.83 -0.48
C VAL A 67 -4.40 19.28 -0.33
N GLU A 68 -3.76 19.82 -1.36
CA GLU A 68 -3.44 21.24 -1.43
C GLU A 68 -4.59 21.97 -2.13
N PHE A 69 -5.08 23.04 -1.51
CA PHE A 69 -6.07 23.93 -2.10
C PHE A 69 -5.45 25.31 -2.25
N LYS A 70 -5.65 25.96 -3.40
CA LYS A 70 -5.18 27.32 -3.66
C LYS A 70 -6.28 28.14 -4.31
N THR A 71 -6.49 29.35 -3.80
CA THR A 71 -7.31 30.39 -4.40
C THR A 71 -6.73 31.76 -4.05
N ASP A 72 -6.70 32.65 -5.03
CA ASP A 72 -6.23 34.03 -4.85
C ASP A 72 -7.39 35.03 -4.85
N ASP A 73 -8.46 34.74 -5.60
CA ASP A 73 -9.57 35.67 -5.88
C ASP A 73 -10.93 35.20 -5.36
N GLY A 74 -11.01 33.99 -4.79
CA GLY A 74 -12.26 33.40 -4.32
C GLY A 74 -13.26 33.04 -5.43
N LYS A 75 -12.85 33.10 -6.69
CA LYS A 75 -13.67 32.75 -7.87
C LYS A 75 -13.15 31.49 -8.54
N THR A 76 -11.84 31.33 -8.61
CA THR A 76 -11.20 30.13 -9.13
C THR A 76 -10.29 29.49 -8.09
N ALA A 77 -10.09 28.19 -8.23
CA ALA A 77 -9.19 27.42 -7.39
C ALA A 77 -8.36 26.41 -8.18
N HIS A 78 -7.27 26.00 -7.54
CA HIS A 78 -6.43 24.88 -7.96
C HIS A 78 -6.36 23.88 -6.81
N ILE A 79 -6.59 22.60 -7.11
CA ILE A 79 -6.47 21.51 -6.15
C ILE A 79 -5.35 20.58 -6.60
N ILE A 80 -4.49 20.17 -5.66
CA ILE A 80 -3.46 19.15 -5.88
C ILE A 80 -3.73 17.98 -4.95
N LEU A 81 -4.12 16.85 -5.52
CA LEU A 81 -4.35 15.60 -4.80
C LEU A 81 -3.01 14.86 -4.65
N LYS A 82 -2.52 14.65 -3.43
CA LYS A 82 -1.22 13.97 -3.19
C LYS A 82 -1.43 12.51 -2.83
N TYR A 83 -1.02 11.60 -3.72
CA TYR A 83 -1.16 10.15 -3.57
C TYR A 83 -2.61 9.69 -3.32
N VAL A 84 -3.60 10.40 -3.86
CA VAL A 84 -5.02 10.08 -3.67
C VAL A 84 -5.52 9.09 -4.71
N LEU A 85 -5.21 9.32 -5.99
CA LEU A 85 -5.61 8.43 -7.06
C LEU A 85 -4.57 7.31 -7.25
N PRO A 86 -4.97 6.13 -7.75
CA PRO A 86 -4.05 5.01 -7.93
C PRO A 86 -2.82 5.40 -8.76
N HIS A 87 -1.63 5.17 -8.21
CA HIS A 87 -0.30 5.40 -8.82
C HIS A 87 0.05 6.86 -9.18
N ASP A 88 -0.88 7.81 -9.04
CA ASP A 88 -0.58 9.23 -9.17
C ASP A 88 0.08 9.76 -7.90
N LYS A 89 1.30 10.27 -8.04
CA LYS A 89 1.96 11.02 -6.97
C LYS A 89 1.22 12.33 -6.67
N GLU A 90 0.92 13.09 -7.72
CA GLU A 90 0.22 14.38 -7.65
C GLU A 90 -0.73 14.51 -8.84
N THR A 91 -2.01 14.80 -8.56
CA THR A 91 -3.01 15.11 -9.58
C THR A 91 -3.48 16.54 -9.40
N THR A 92 -3.17 17.40 -10.37
CA THR A 92 -3.58 18.81 -10.34
C THR A 92 -4.89 18.98 -11.10
N VAL A 93 -5.89 19.56 -10.43
CA VAL A 93 -7.14 20.03 -11.04
C VAL A 93 -7.12 21.56 -10.97
N ALA A 94 -6.95 22.20 -12.12
CA ALA A 94 -6.83 23.65 -12.25
C ALA A 94 -8.16 24.29 -12.68
N ASP A 95 -8.24 25.61 -12.52
CA ASP A 95 -9.35 26.44 -13.02
C ASP A 95 -10.73 26.02 -12.52
N ILE A 96 -10.78 25.50 -11.28
CA ILE A 96 -12.01 25.07 -10.62
C ILE A 96 -12.86 26.30 -10.31
N SER A 97 -14.08 26.36 -10.80
CA SER A 97 -15.01 27.44 -10.47
C SER A 97 -15.55 27.30 -9.05
N LEU A 98 -15.45 28.36 -8.26
CA LEU A 98 -15.96 28.43 -6.89
C LEU A 98 -17.32 29.12 -6.86
N THR A 99 -18.24 28.53 -6.09
CA THR A 99 -19.51 29.14 -5.73
C THR A 99 -19.45 29.61 -4.29
N ALA A 100 -19.57 30.91 -4.06
CA ALA A 100 -19.56 31.50 -2.72
C ALA A 100 -20.84 31.15 -1.94
N GLY A 101 -20.67 30.70 -0.70
CA GLY A 101 -21.70 30.62 0.34
C GLY A 101 -21.48 31.70 1.40
N SER A 102 -22.12 31.55 2.57
CA SER A 102 -22.00 32.55 3.65
C SER A 102 -20.61 32.60 4.28
N ASP A 103 -20.00 31.45 4.55
CA ASP A 103 -18.68 31.32 5.19
C ASP A 103 -17.84 30.20 4.55
N SER A 104 -18.13 29.87 3.30
CA SER A 104 -17.54 28.74 2.59
C SER A 104 -17.58 28.94 1.08
N TYR A 105 -16.78 28.17 0.36
CA TYR A 105 -16.90 28.00 -1.08
C TYR A 105 -17.23 26.55 -1.39
N SER A 106 -18.10 26.31 -2.38
CA SER A 106 -18.36 24.99 -2.93
C SER A 106 -17.87 24.88 -4.36
N PHE A 107 -17.47 23.69 -4.76
CA PHE A 107 -16.97 23.40 -6.09
C PHE A 107 -17.33 21.98 -6.53
N SER A 108 -17.44 21.76 -7.84
CA SER A 108 -17.61 20.42 -8.41
C SER A 108 -17.22 20.41 -9.87
N GLY A 109 -16.88 19.23 -10.38
CA GLY A 109 -16.61 19.02 -11.79
C GLY A 109 -16.04 17.63 -12.04
N ASP A 110 -15.57 17.43 -13.26
CA ASP A 110 -14.96 16.17 -13.69
C ASP A 110 -13.50 16.42 -14.06
N ALA A 111 -12.65 15.43 -13.83
CA ALA A 111 -11.26 15.48 -14.20
C ALA A 111 -10.75 14.10 -14.62
N THR A 112 -9.66 14.10 -15.37
CA THR A 112 -8.91 12.91 -15.71
C THR A 112 -7.45 13.15 -15.36
N ALA A 113 -6.89 12.27 -14.54
CA ALA A 113 -5.50 12.37 -14.14
C ALA A 113 -4.54 11.93 -15.26
N SER A 114 -3.25 12.20 -15.09
CA SER A 114 -2.22 11.84 -16.08
C SER A 114 -2.13 10.34 -16.36
N THR A 115 -2.46 9.51 -15.36
CA THR A 115 -2.54 8.04 -15.49
C THR A 115 -3.80 7.56 -16.22
N GLY A 116 -4.70 8.45 -16.61
CA GLY A 116 -5.97 8.12 -17.27
C GLY A 116 -7.13 7.82 -16.31
N THR A 117 -6.92 7.95 -14.99
CA THR A 117 -7.99 7.80 -14.01
C THR A 117 -8.99 8.95 -14.15
N ALA A 118 -10.21 8.64 -14.57
CA ALA A 118 -11.32 9.60 -14.62
C ALA A 118 -12.07 9.61 -13.28
N PHE A 119 -12.56 10.77 -12.87
CA PHE A 119 -13.33 10.92 -11.64
C PHE A 119 -14.17 12.20 -11.65
N HIS A 120 -15.27 12.16 -10.91
CA HIS A 120 -16.02 13.34 -10.49
C HIS A 120 -15.49 13.82 -9.14
N TYR A 121 -15.40 15.14 -8.95
CA TYR A 121 -15.08 15.75 -7.66
C TYR A 121 -16.20 16.71 -7.24
N GLN A 122 -16.53 16.68 -5.95
CA GLN A 122 -17.40 17.64 -5.32
C GLN A 122 -16.80 18.02 -3.96
N GLY A 123 -16.84 19.29 -3.60
CA GLY A 123 -16.26 19.70 -2.33
C GLY A 123 -16.74 21.04 -1.81
N SER A 124 -16.37 21.30 -0.57
CA SER A 124 -16.56 22.56 0.10
C SER A 124 -15.35 22.91 0.96
N ILE A 125 -15.05 24.20 1.05
CA ILE A 125 -13.94 24.71 1.83
C ILE A 125 -14.39 25.87 2.71
N GLN A 126 -13.91 25.87 3.95
CA GLN A 126 -14.06 26.92 4.94
C GLN A 126 -12.74 27.04 5.71
N ALA A 127 -12.61 28.06 6.57
CA ALA A 127 -11.39 28.23 7.37
C ALA A 127 -11.03 26.94 8.14
N GLY A 128 -9.83 26.42 7.88
CA GLY A 128 -9.27 25.24 8.53
C GLY A 128 -9.92 23.90 8.19
N ARG A 129 -10.85 23.84 7.22
CA ARG A 129 -11.51 22.58 6.84
C ARG A 129 -11.81 22.51 5.34
N LEU A 130 -11.36 21.40 4.73
CA LEU A 130 -11.68 21.01 3.36
C LEU A 130 -12.48 19.70 3.39
N VAL A 131 -13.64 19.70 2.75
CA VAL A 131 -14.42 18.49 2.45
C VAL A 131 -14.31 18.23 0.95
N LEU A 132 -13.86 17.03 0.59
CA LEU A 132 -13.69 16.60 -0.79
C LEU A 132 -14.25 15.19 -0.96
N GLU A 133 -15.14 15.05 -1.93
CA GLU A 133 -15.74 13.79 -2.32
C GLU A 133 -15.31 13.49 -3.74
N LEU A 134 -14.69 12.32 -3.92
CA LEU A 134 -14.38 11.78 -5.24
C LEU A 134 -15.38 10.64 -5.52
N SER A 135 -16.07 10.72 -6.66
CA SER A 135 -17.03 9.72 -7.12
C SER A 135 -16.77 9.34 -8.58
N ASP A 136 -17.45 8.28 -9.03
CA ASP A 136 -17.36 7.78 -10.42
C ASP A 136 -15.90 7.55 -10.86
N ILE A 137 -15.06 7.15 -9.90
CA ILE A 137 -13.64 6.95 -10.12
C ILE A 137 -13.48 5.70 -10.99
N MET A 138 -12.77 5.85 -12.11
CA MET A 138 -12.54 4.79 -13.08
C MET A 138 -11.10 4.85 -13.58
N ILE A 139 -10.31 3.83 -13.26
CA ILE A 139 -8.97 3.65 -13.85
C ILE A 139 -9.11 3.13 -15.29
N PRO A 140 -8.08 3.25 -16.15
CA PRO A 140 -8.08 2.62 -17.46
C PRO A 140 -8.38 1.12 -17.39
N GLU A 141 -9.24 0.65 -18.30
CA GLU A 141 -9.59 -0.77 -18.40
C GLU A 141 -8.33 -1.62 -18.56
N ASN A 142 -8.29 -2.72 -17.83
CA ASN A 142 -7.16 -3.64 -17.82
C ASN A 142 -7.62 -5.08 -17.61
N ARG A 143 -6.79 -6.03 -18.06
CA ARG A 143 -7.10 -7.47 -18.03
C ARG A 143 -7.46 -8.04 -16.65
N LEU A 144 -6.93 -7.46 -15.57
CA LEU A 144 -7.24 -7.94 -14.21
C LEU A 144 -8.65 -7.55 -13.82
N GLN A 145 -9.01 -6.28 -14.11
CA GLN A 145 -10.35 -5.73 -13.90
C GLN A 145 -11.41 -6.44 -14.75
N THR A 146 -11.11 -6.72 -16.02
CA THR A 146 -12.06 -7.39 -16.94
C THR A 146 -12.46 -8.78 -16.43
N ASN A 147 -11.55 -9.52 -15.78
CA ASN A 147 -11.88 -10.79 -15.13
C ASN A 147 -12.60 -10.59 -13.78
N GLY A 148 -12.35 -9.46 -13.12
CA GLY A 148 -12.92 -9.10 -11.83
C GLY A 148 -12.24 -9.84 -10.68
N THR A 149 -12.79 -11.01 -10.30
CA THR A 149 -12.26 -11.81 -9.19
C THR A 149 -11.24 -12.82 -9.69
N TRP A 150 -10.10 -12.89 -9.01
CA TRP A 150 -9.05 -13.89 -9.21
C TRP A 150 -8.93 -14.75 -7.96
N HIS A 151 -8.80 -16.05 -8.13
CA HIS A 151 -8.75 -17.02 -7.04
C HIS A 151 -7.31 -17.41 -6.74
N ILE A 152 -6.96 -17.48 -5.45
CA ILE A 152 -5.65 -17.97 -5.04
C ILE A 152 -5.51 -19.44 -5.44
N ALA A 153 -4.40 -19.79 -6.07
CA ALA A 153 -4.05 -21.17 -6.38
C ALA A 153 -3.61 -21.90 -5.11
N HIS A 154 -4.57 -22.27 -4.25
CA HIS A 154 -4.29 -22.97 -2.99
C HIS A 154 -3.32 -24.13 -3.18
N GLU A 155 -2.44 -24.36 -2.20
CA GLU A 155 -1.34 -25.37 -2.21
C GLU A 155 -0.14 -25.04 -3.11
N ASN A 156 -0.36 -24.25 -4.17
CA ASN A 156 0.63 -23.77 -5.14
C ASN A 156 0.67 -22.23 -5.23
N ALA A 157 0.21 -21.53 -4.20
CA ALA A 157 -0.09 -20.10 -4.28
C ALA A 157 1.16 -19.25 -4.57
N SER A 158 2.34 -19.70 -4.15
CA SER A 158 3.58 -19.00 -4.49
C SER A 158 4.19 -19.51 -5.79
N TYR A 159 4.50 -18.61 -6.70
CA TYR A 159 5.54 -18.83 -7.70
C TYR A 159 6.89 -18.62 -7.03
N TYR A 160 7.77 -19.60 -7.17
CA TYR A 160 9.15 -19.48 -6.72
C TYR A 160 10.05 -20.12 -7.77
N ASN A 161 10.96 -19.33 -8.34
CA ASN A 161 11.95 -19.83 -9.29
C ASN A 161 13.33 -19.31 -8.91
N VAL A 162 14.32 -20.19 -9.07
CA VAL A 162 15.73 -19.88 -8.87
C VAL A 162 16.47 -20.38 -10.10
N ASP A 163 16.68 -19.49 -11.05
CA ASP A 163 17.35 -19.83 -12.30
C ASP A 163 18.87 -19.75 -12.13
N ASN A 164 19.51 -20.87 -11.75
CA ASN A 164 20.95 -20.89 -11.48
C ASN A 164 21.78 -21.52 -12.60
N GLY A 165 21.37 -21.41 -13.87
CA GLY A 165 22.14 -21.76 -15.07
C GLY A 165 22.65 -23.21 -15.18
N SER A 166 22.35 -24.04 -14.18
CA SER A 166 22.58 -25.46 -14.08
C SER A 166 21.65 -25.97 -12.98
N MET A 167 20.94 -27.04 -13.29
CA MET A 167 20.28 -27.88 -12.30
C MET A 167 21.22 -28.07 -11.07
N GLN A 168 20.75 -27.90 -9.83
CA GLN A 168 21.34 -28.52 -8.62
C GLN A 168 22.35 -27.73 -7.74
N THR A 169 22.25 -26.41 -7.54
CA THR A 169 22.70 -25.91 -6.22
C THR A 169 21.63 -26.28 -5.21
N MET A 170 21.95 -27.30 -4.43
CA MET A 170 21.16 -27.87 -3.35
C MET A 170 20.53 -26.84 -2.37
N ILE A 171 21.08 -25.63 -2.34
CA ILE A 171 20.56 -24.44 -1.65
C ILE A 171 19.26 -23.92 -2.28
N GLY A 172 19.12 -23.92 -3.62
CA GLY A 172 17.88 -23.56 -4.30
C GLY A 172 16.72 -24.53 -4.01
N ILE A 173 17.02 -25.83 -3.87
CA ILE A 173 16.05 -26.85 -3.42
C ILE A 173 15.58 -26.53 -2.00
N LEU A 174 16.51 -26.15 -1.12
CA LEU A 174 16.21 -25.79 0.26
C LEU A 174 15.32 -24.55 0.36
N TYR A 175 15.59 -23.52 -0.43
CA TYR A 175 14.77 -22.31 -0.43
C TYR A 175 13.37 -22.53 -1.02
N ASN A 176 13.25 -23.36 -2.06
CA ASN A 176 11.95 -23.82 -2.54
C ASN A 176 11.16 -24.55 -1.44
N LEU A 177 11.82 -25.47 -0.73
CA LEU A 177 11.17 -26.36 0.23
C LEU A 177 10.76 -25.65 1.52
N VAL A 178 11.58 -24.69 1.97
CA VAL A 178 11.36 -23.96 3.23
C VAL A 178 10.64 -22.63 2.97
N GLY A 179 11.21 -21.77 2.13
CA GLY A 179 10.69 -20.42 1.86
C GLY A 179 9.47 -20.44 0.97
N GLY A 180 9.57 -21.10 -0.20
CA GLY A 180 8.46 -21.21 -1.15
C GLY A 180 7.22 -21.85 -0.52
N LYS A 181 7.38 -22.99 0.16
CA LYS A 181 6.24 -23.68 0.78
C LYS A 181 5.62 -22.89 1.94
N LEU A 182 6.43 -22.26 2.80
CA LEU A 182 5.93 -21.41 3.88
C LEU A 182 5.12 -20.22 3.33
N VAL A 183 5.65 -19.51 2.33
CA VAL A 183 4.96 -18.38 1.71
C VAL A 183 3.69 -18.83 1.02
N SER A 184 3.75 -19.92 0.23
CA SER A 184 2.57 -20.52 -0.42
C SER A 184 1.48 -20.86 0.58
N ASN A 185 1.85 -21.53 1.67
CA ASN A 185 0.90 -21.98 2.68
C ASN A 185 0.36 -20.80 3.50
N LEU A 186 1.18 -19.78 3.79
CA LEU A 186 0.71 -18.57 4.45
C LEU A 186 -0.33 -17.85 3.59
N ILE A 187 -0.04 -17.61 2.31
CA ILE A 187 -0.97 -16.97 1.37
C ILE A 187 -2.27 -17.80 1.28
N SER A 188 -2.16 -19.11 1.08
CA SER A 188 -3.33 -20.02 0.98
C SER A 188 -4.15 -20.08 2.29
N SER A 189 -3.52 -19.83 3.44
CA SER A 189 -4.22 -19.83 4.73
C SER A 189 -5.01 -18.55 4.95
N VAL A 190 -4.56 -17.41 4.40
CA VAL A 190 -5.12 -16.09 4.73
C VAL A 190 -5.87 -15.43 3.58
N LEU A 191 -5.69 -15.88 2.33
CA LEU A 191 -6.32 -15.33 1.13
C LEU A 191 -6.99 -16.44 0.29
N ASP A 192 -8.23 -16.19 -0.15
CA ASP A 192 -8.98 -17.05 -1.07
C ASP A 192 -9.18 -16.40 -2.44
N GLY A 193 -9.17 -15.06 -2.51
CA GLY A 193 -9.26 -14.36 -3.79
C GLY A 193 -9.06 -12.85 -3.69
N LEU A 194 -8.86 -12.24 -4.84
CA LEU A 194 -8.63 -10.81 -5.04
C LEU A 194 -9.58 -10.29 -6.11
N THR A 195 -10.35 -9.27 -5.79
CA THR A 195 -11.23 -8.58 -6.76
C THR A 195 -10.61 -7.24 -7.12
N PHE A 196 -10.29 -7.08 -8.40
CA PHE A 196 -9.75 -5.84 -8.96
C PHE A 196 -10.90 -5.00 -9.49
N GLN A 197 -11.21 -3.89 -8.81
CA GLN A 197 -12.38 -3.05 -9.10
C GLN A 197 -12.06 -1.95 -10.13
N ALA A 198 -13.08 -1.52 -10.89
CA ALA A 198 -12.94 -0.49 -11.91
C ALA A 198 -12.48 0.87 -11.35
N ASP A 199 -12.69 1.11 -10.06
CA ASP A 199 -12.21 2.29 -9.37
C ASP A 199 -10.78 2.16 -8.84
N GLY A 200 -10.07 1.08 -9.18
CA GLY A 200 -8.72 0.84 -8.72
C GLY A 200 -8.64 0.28 -7.30
N ASN A 201 -9.73 -0.04 -6.61
CA ASN A 201 -9.67 -0.78 -5.34
C ASN A 201 -9.33 -2.26 -5.55
N ILE A 202 -8.60 -2.83 -4.58
CA ILE A 202 -8.49 -4.28 -4.43
C ILE A 202 -9.33 -4.71 -3.22
N ILE A 203 -10.30 -5.59 -3.45
CA ILE A 203 -11.05 -6.26 -2.38
C ILE A 203 -10.54 -7.67 -2.23
N ALA A 204 -9.93 -7.97 -1.08
CA ALA A 204 -9.45 -9.31 -0.76
C ALA A 204 -10.56 -10.12 -0.08
N ARG A 205 -10.70 -11.39 -0.45
CA ARG A 205 -11.45 -12.39 0.32
C ARG A 205 -10.47 -13.12 1.22
N TYR A 206 -10.55 -12.89 2.53
CA TYR A 206 -9.53 -13.26 3.50
C TYR A 206 -10.13 -13.90 4.75
N ALA A 207 -9.31 -14.65 5.48
CA ALA A 207 -9.63 -15.22 6.78
C ALA A 207 -8.43 -15.05 7.71
N PRO A 208 -8.64 -14.67 8.99
CA PRO A 208 -7.55 -14.60 9.95
C PRO A 208 -7.05 -16.00 10.31
N LEU A 209 -5.74 -16.13 10.53
CA LEU A 209 -5.20 -17.34 11.13
C LEU A 209 -5.84 -17.56 12.52
N PRO A 210 -6.23 -18.80 12.87
CA PRO A 210 -6.69 -19.09 14.22
C PRO A 210 -5.58 -18.79 15.23
N ASP A 211 -5.93 -18.26 16.40
CA ASP A 211 -4.96 -17.83 17.42
C ASP A 211 -4.04 -18.97 17.91
N SER A 212 -4.43 -20.24 17.71
CA SER A 212 -3.64 -21.43 18.03
C SER A 212 -2.58 -21.79 16.98
N ILE A 213 -2.63 -21.20 15.79
CA ILE A 213 -1.73 -21.51 14.68
C ILE A 213 -0.49 -20.62 14.78
N GLN A 214 0.66 -21.25 14.91
CA GLN A 214 1.95 -20.57 14.84
C GLN A 214 2.45 -20.55 13.39
N ILE A 215 3.19 -19.51 13.00
CA ILE A 215 3.75 -19.38 11.65
C ILE A 215 4.57 -20.62 11.26
N GLY A 216 5.28 -21.23 12.21
CA GLY A 216 6.07 -22.45 11.99
C GLY A 216 5.25 -23.65 11.49
N SER A 217 3.98 -23.79 11.88
CA SER A 217 3.15 -24.92 11.41
C SER A 217 2.80 -24.82 9.93
N LEU A 218 2.91 -23.62 9.34
CA LEU A 218 2.63 -23.38 7.93
C LEU A 218 3.75 -23.88 7.01
N ILE A 219 4.86 -24.39 7.53
CA ILE A 219 5.90 -25.01 6.70
C ILE A 219 5.35 -26.30 6.05
N GLY A 220 4.59 -27.09 6.79
CA GLY A 220 4.06 -28.38 6.32
C GLY A 220 2.82 -28.22 5.43
N SER A 221 1.81 -27.52 5.92
CA SER A 221 0.52 -27.35 5.23
C SER A 221 -0.11 -26.00 5.53
N TYR A 222 -0.92 -25.51 4.59
CA TYR A 222 -1.81 -24.38 4.82
C TYR A 222 -3.01 -24.77 5.68
N ILE A 223 -3.65 -23.75 6.25
CA ILE A 223 -4.88 -23.88 7.02
C ILE A 223 -6.08 -23.80 6.07
N LYS A 224 -6.88 -24.85 6.05
CA LYS A 224 -8.15 -24.85 5.32
C LYS A 224 -9.22 -24.21 6.18
N HIS A 225 -9.81 -23.13 5.69
CA HIS A 225 -10.94 -22.46 6.33
C HIS A 225 -12.27 -22.95 5.75
N PRO A 226 -13.29 -23.20 6.60
CA PRO A 226 -14.68 -23.31 6.16
C PRO A 226 -15.10 -22.15 5.25
N ALA A 227 -16.00 -22.41 4.30
CA ALA A 227 -16.44 -21.40 3.32
C ALA A 227 -16.99 -20.10 3.96
N ASN A 228 -17.56 -20.21 5.17
CA ASN A 228 -18.19 -19.12 5.92
C ASN A 228 -17.19 -18.27 6.72
N ASP A 229 -15.95 -18.72 6.89
CA ASP A 229 -14.92 -17.99 7.65
C ASP A 229 -14.30 -16.87 6.81
N TRP A 230 -14.41 -16.99 5.48
CA TRP A 230 -13.88 -16.04 4.52
C TRP A 230 -14.79 -14.81 4.40
N THR A 231 -14.21 -13.63 4.63
CA THR A 231 -14.89 -12.34 4.49
C THR A 231 -14.21 -11.45 3.46
N ALA A 232 -14.97 -10.52 2.88
CA ALA A 232 -14.39 -9.45 2.07
C ALA A 232 -13.70 -8.41 2.95
N SER A 233 -12.60 -7.85 2.46
CA SER A 233 -11.96 -6.68 3.05
C SER A 233 -12.83 -5.43 2.83
N PRO A 234 -12.79 -4.47 3.75
CA PRO A 234 -13.26 -3.11 3.47
C PRO A 234 -12.56 -2.52 2.24
N PRO A 235 -13.19 -1.56 1.54
CA PRO A 235 -12.54 -0.81 0.47
C PRO A 235 -11.43 0.08 1.02
N ASN A 236 -10.62 0.63 0.11
CA ASN A 236 -9.56 1.58 0.39
C ASN A 236 -8.43 1.05 1.29
N LEU A 237 -8.25 -0.27 1.41
CA LEU A 237 -7.07 -0.85 2.09
C LEU A 237 -5.87 -0.98 1.15
N ALA A 238 -6.12 -1.24 -0.14
CA ALA A 238 -5.12 -1.27 -1.18
C ALA A 238 -5.77 -0.83 -2.50
N THR A 239 -5.01 -0.08 -3.29
CA THR A 239 -5.40 0.27 -4.66
C THR A 239 -4.41 -0.31 -5.66
N TYR A 240 -4.77 -0.35 -6.94
CA TYR A 240 -3.90 -0.81 -8.00
C TYR A 240 -3.97 0.05 -9.26
N TYR A 241 -2.90 -0.03 -10.03
CA TYR A 241 -2.80 0.55 -11.37
C TYR A 241 -2.03 -0.38 -12.29
N VAL A 242 -2.42 -0.41 -13.57
CA VAL A 242 -1.77 -1.22 -14.61
C VAL A 242 -1.26 -0.27 -15.70
N GLU A 243 0.06 -0.22 -15.90
CA GLU A 243 0.70 0.78 -16.78
C GLU A 243 0.76 0.33 -18.25
N ASP A 244 0.99 -0.96 -18.52
CA ASP A 244 1.27 -1.48 -19.87
C ASP A 244 0.69 -2.89 -20.12
N ASN A 245 -0.36 -3.26 -19.38
CA ASN A 245 -0.94 -4.62 -19.32
C ASN A 245 0.01 -5.73 -18.82
N THR A 246 1.26 -5.39 -18.49
CA THR A 246 2.26 -6.33 -17.96
C THR A 246 2.81 -5.91 -16.60
N SER A 247 2.70 -4.64 -16.23
CA SER A 247 3.17 -4.09 -14.97
C SER A 247 1.96 -3.66 -14.14
N ILE A 248 1.86 -4.18 -12.93
CA ILE A 248 0.89 -3.74 -11.91
C ILE A 248 1.63 -3.10 -10.74
N TYR A 249 1.08 -2.01 -10.25
CA TYR A 249 1.48 -1.39 -9.00
C TYR A 249 0.37 -1.61 -7.98
N VAL A 250 0.67 -2.22 -6.84
CA VAL A 250 -0.26 -2.36 -5.72
C VAL A 250 0.14 -1.39 -4.61
N ILE A 251 -0.74 -0.45 -4.30
CA ILE A 251 -0.47 0.65 -3.37
C ILE A 251 -1.22 0.38 -2.05
N PRO A 252 -0.53 -0.05 -0.98
CA PRO A 252 -1.15 -0.22 0.33
C PRO A 252 -1.51 1.14 0.94
N GLN A 253 -2.73 1.24 1.44
CA GLN A 253 -3.26 2.45 2.07
C GLN A 253 -3.01 2.39 3.57
N ILE A 254 -1.79 2.74 3.98
CA ILE A 254 -1.26 2.43 5.33
C ILE A 254 -2.13 2.98 6.45
N ASP A 255 -2.54 4.24 6.42
CA ASP A 255 -3.41 4.80 7.47
C ASP A 255 -4.78 4.13 7.51
N MET A 256 -5.33 3.72 6.35
CA MET A 256 -6.57 2.94 6.29
C MET A 256 -6.38 1.55 6.91
N ILE A 257 -5.27 0.87 6.61
CA ILE A 257 -4.90 -0.41 7.20
C ILE A 257 -4.73 -0.27 8.71
N ILE A 258 -3.99 0.73 9.19
CA ILE A 258 -3.79 0.98 10.63
C ILE A 258 -5.13 1.24 11.30
N ARG A 259 -5.99 2.08 10.73
CA ARG A 259 -7.34 2.33 11.26
C ARG A 259 -8.15 1.04 11.35
N GLN A 260 -8.13 0.21 10.31
CA GLN A 260 -8.83 -1.08 10.32
C GLN A 260 -8.25 -2.03 11.39
N MET A 261 -6.93 -2.05 11.56
CA MET A 261 -6.28 -2.82 12.61
C MET A 261 -6.69 -2.34 14.01
N MET A 262 -6.78 -1.03 14.25
CA MET A 262 -7.25 -0.48 15.52
C MET A 262 -8.70 -0.89 15.81
N ILE A 263 -9.58 -0.83 14.80
CA ILE A 263 -10.97 -1.31 14.90
C ILE A 263 -11.00 -2.80 15.26
N ASN A 264 -10.17 -3.61 14.61
CA ASN A 264 -10.06 -5.05 14.86
C ASN A 264 -9.38 -5.40 16.20
N ARG A 265 -8.54 -4.50 16.74
CA ARG A 265 -7.87 -4.68 18.05
C ARG A 265 -8.76 -4.28 19.21
N GLN A 266 -9.58 -3.24 19.08
CA GLN A 266 -10.55 -2.85 20.13
C GLN A 266 -11.56 -3.97 20.45
N THR A 267 -11.62 -5.03 19.63
CA THR A 267 -12.45 -6.22 19.85
C THR A 267 -11.69 -7.43 20.42
N LYS A 268 -10.36 -7.36 20.63
CA LYS A 268 -9.53 -8.42 21.25
C LYS A 268 -8.70 -7.85 22.41
N THR A 269 -8.85 -8.41 23.62
CA THR A 269 -8.14 -8.01 24.84
C THR A 269 -6.62 -8.06 24.74
N ASP A 270 -5.97 -7.02 25.27
CA ASP A 270 -4.54 -6.70 25.21
C ASP A 270 -3.58 -7.82 25.63
N SER A 271 -2.55 -8.07 24.81
CA SER A 271 -1.28 -8.67 25.26
C SER A 271 -0.18 -7.60 25.14
N GLY A 272 0.14 -6.96 26.27
CA GLY A 272 1.07 -5.83 26.36
C GLY A 272 2.55 -6.23 26.30
N ASP A 273 3.05 -6.57 25.11
CA ASP A 273 4.49 -6.74 24.87
C ASP A 273 5.06 -5.58 24.04
N SER A 274 5.81 -4.69 24.70
CA SER A 274 6.42 -3.50 24.09
C SER A 274 7.46 -3.81 23.01
N SER A 275 8.03 -5.02 22.98
CA SER A 275 8.96 -5.44 21.92
C SER A 275 8.23 -5.64 20.59
N MET A 276 6.99 -6.14 20.68
CA MET A 276 6.07 -6.36 19.57
C MET A 276 5.66 -5.04 18.89
N GLU A 277 5.41 -4.00 19.69
CA GLU A 277 5.02 -2.68 19.21
C GLU A 277 6.13 -1.98 18.42
N ASN A 278 7.39 -2.10 18.86
CA ASN A 278 8.53 -1.51 18.17
C ASN A 278 8.83 -2.18 16.83
N ALA A 279 8.73 -3.51 16.75
CA ALA A 279 8.92 -4.24 15.50
C ALA A 279 7.78 -3.97 14.51
N LEU A 280 6.53 -3.88 15.00
CA LEU A 280 5.40 -3.41 14.21
C LEU A 280 5.66 -2.01 13.65
N LEU A 281 6.11 -1.06 14.48
CA LEU A 281 6.42 0.31 14.04
C LEU A 281 7.53 0.36 12.98
N ALA A 282 8.61 -0.40 13.16
CA ALA A 282 9.69 -0.48 12.18
C ALA A 282 9.22 -1.11 10.86
N ALA A 283 8.39 -2.14 10.91
CA ALA A 283 7.75 -2.71 9.72
C ALA A 283 6.83 -1.69 9.04
N TYR A 284 6.02 -0.95 9.80
CA TYR A 284 5.17 0.10 9.26
C TYR A 284 5.95 1.20 8.54
N GLN A 285 7.07 1.66 9.10
CA GLN A 285 7.90 2.68 8.46
C GLN A 285 8.45 2.23 7.11
N LYS A 286 8.87 0.95 7.00
CA LYS A 286 9.33 0.37 5.74
C LYS A 286 8.21 0.20 4.71
N ILE A 287 7.05 -0.31 5.14
CA ILE A 287 5.88 -0.51 4.26
C ILE A 287 5.31 0.87 3.81
N ASN A 288 5.51 1.94 4.59
CA ASN A 288 5.08 3.27 4.21
C ASN A 288 5.72 3.78 2.91
N THR A 289 6.92 3.33 2.54
CA THR A 289 7.50 3.64 1.24
C THR A 289 6.60 3.17 0.10
N TRP A 290 6.06 1.95 0.20
CA TRP A 290 5.13 1.38 -0.78
C TRP A 290 3.80 2.13 -0.88
N SER A 291 3.40 2.89 0.14
CA SER A 291 2.22 3.77 0.04
C SER A 291 2.39 4.89 -1.00
N THR A 292 3.64 5.18 -1.39
CA THR A 292 3.98 6.24 -2.36
C THR A 292 4.49 5.71 -3.68
N THR A 293 5.21 4.59 -3.70
CA THR A 293 5.77 4.01 -4.93
C THR A 293 4.89 2.89 -5.51
N GLY A 294 4.06 2.26 -4.67
CA GLY A 294 3.46 0.97 -4.95
C GLY A 294 4.46 -0.18 -4.86
N ILE A 295 3.93 -1.39 -4.70
CA ILE A 295 4.64 -2.66 -4.86
C ILE A 295 4.50 -3.02 -6.34
N LYS A 296 5.62 -2.96 -7.07
CA LYS A 296 5.64 -3.30 -8.49
C LYS A 296 5.70 -4.82 -8.67
N MET A 297 4.81 -5.32 -9.53
CA MET A 297 4.79 -6.71 -9.98
C MET A 297 4.62 -6.78 -11.50
N THR A 298 5.13 -7.85 -12.07
CA THR A 298 4.92 -8.24 -13.45
C THR A 298 3.77 -9.25 -13.54
N ILE A 299 2.84 -9.02 -14.45
CA ILE A 299 1.72 -9.90 -14.82
C ILE A 299 2.23 -10.85 -15.91
N LEU A 300 2.28 -12.14 -15.60
CA LEU A 300 2.67 -13.20 -16.52
C LEU A 300 1.54 -14.21 -16.70
N GLU A 301 1.35 -14.71 -17.92
CA GLU A 301 0.53 -15.91 -18.12
C GLU A 301 1.27 -17.11 -17.55
N SER A 302 0.55 -18.05 -16.94
CA SER A 302 1.17 -19.30 -16.54
C SER A 302 1.43 -20.20 -17.75
N GLU A 303 2.64 -20.76 -17.82
CA GLU A 303 2.96 -21.83 -18.78
C GLU A 303 2.33 -23.19 -18.38
N ASP A 304 1.91 -23.33 -17.11
CA ASP A 304 1.32 -24.54 -16.57
C ASP A 304 -0.07 -24.23 -15.98
N PRO A 305 -1.15 -24.40 -16.77
CA PRO A 305 -2.52 -24.14 -16.32
C PRO A 305 -2.93 -24.94 -15.09
N ALA A 306 -2.23 -26.03 -14.75
CA ALA A 306 -2.49 -26.78 -13.52
C ALA A 306 -2.00 -26.06 -12.25
N LYS A 307 -1.17 -25.01 -12.38
CA LYS A 307 -0.70 -24.18 -11.26
C LYS A 307 -1.41 -22.85 -11.13
N GLY A 308 -1.97 -22.34 -12.21
CA GLY A 308 -2.67 -21.05 -12.26
C GLY A 308 -2.90 -20.63 -13.70
N ASP A 309 -3.75 -19.63 -13.92
CA ASP A 309 -3.86 -18.95 -15.21
C ASP A 309 -2.87 -17.80 -15.32
N LEU A 310 -2.56 -17.15 -14.20
CA LEU A 310 -1.77 -15.93 -14.14
C LEU A 310 -0.79 -15.97 -12.95
N ILE A 311 0.35 -15.31 -13.12
CA ILE A 311 1.33 -15.07 -12.05
C ILE A 311 1.48 -13.56 -11.87
N LEU A 312 1.34 -13.09 -10.62
CA LEU A 312 1.79 -11.76 -10.22
C LEU A 312 3.19 -11.89 -9.62
N LEU A 313 4.21 -11.61 -10.41
CA LEU A 313 5.61 -11.78 -10.06
C LEU A 313 6.17 -10.49 -9.46
N LEU A 314 6.72 -10.54 -8.25
CA LEU A 314 7.38 -9.39 -7.63
C LEU A 314 8.65 -9.01 -8.40
N ASP A 315 8.80 -7.71 -8.64
CA ASP A 315 10.04 -7.17 -9.17
C ASP A 315 11.18 -7.38 -8.16
N LYS A 316 12.41 -7.58 -8.65
CA LYS A 316 13.57 -7.92 -7.81
C LYS A 316 13.84 -6.87 -6.71
N SER A 317 13.61 -5.59 -6.98
CA SER A 317 13.72 -4.52 -5.98
C SER A 317 12.75 -4.72 -4.81
N GLU A 318 11.52 -5.14 -5.11
CA GLU A 318 10.48 -5.34 -4.09
C GLU A 318 10.77 -6.56 -3.22
N ILE A 319 11.36 -7.59 -3.81
CA ILE A 319 11.86 -8.75 -3.06
C ILE A 319 12.93 -8.30 -2.05
N GLN A 320 13.87 -7.44 -2.45
CA GLN A 320 14.91 -6.94 -1.53
C GLN A 320 14.31 -6.18 -0.34
N GLU A 321 13.31 -5.33 -0.59
CA GLU A 321 12.60 -4.60 0.47
C GLU A 321 11.81 -5.55 1.38
N LEU A 322 11.17 -6.59 0.83
CA LEU A 322 10.47 -7.62 1.60
C LEU A 322 11.42 -8.39 2.53
N PHE A 323 12.61 -8.74 2.06
CA PHE A 323 13.60 -9.41 2.90
C PHE A 323 14.17 -8.50 3.98
N ALA A 324 14.28 -7.21 3.71
CA ALA A 324 14.65 -6.24 4.72
C ALA A 324 13.56 -6.05 5.79
N LEU A 325 12.30 -6.43 5.51
CA LEU A 325 11.24 -6.57 6.51
C LEU A 325 11.36 -7.88 7.30
N LEU A 326 11.82 -8.97 6.68
CA LEU A 326 11.97 -10.28 7.33
C LEU A 326 12.78 -10.18 8.63
N ASP A 327 13.89 -9.44 8.64
CA ASP A 327 14.72 -9.25 9.83
C ASP A 327 13.98 -8.57 10.99
N ILE A 328 13.05 -7.67 10.66
CA ILE A 328 12.20 -7.01 11.65
C ILE A 328 11.11 -7.97 12.15
N VAL A 329 10.54 -8.78 11.24
CA VAL A 329 9.42 -9.66 11.57
C VAL A 329 9.84 -11.05 12.06
N LYS A 330 11.13 -11.38 12.11
CA LYS A 330 11.63 -12.61 12.76
C LYS A 330 11.23 -12.68 14.23
N VAL A 331 11.06 -11.53 14.90
CA VAL A 331 10.60 -11.47 16.31
C VAL A 331 9.21 -12.10 16.52
N PHE A 332 8.38 -12.18 15.47
CA PHE A 332 7.05 -12.81 15.54
C PHE A 332 7.12 -14.34 15.39
N ILE A 333 8.29 -14.92 15.08
CA ILE A 333 8.49 -16.37 14.99
C ILE A 333 9.00 -16.88 16.35
N PRO A 334 8.36 -17.90 16.95
CA PRO A 334 8.82 -18.47 18.22
C PRO A 334 10.29 -18.89 18.17
N GLU A 335 11.06 -18.60 19.23
CA GLU A 335 12.48 -18.94 19.30
C GLU A 335 12.72 -20.45 19.15
N GLU A 336 11.83 -21.28 19.70
CA GLU A 336 11.84 -22.73 19.51
C GLU A 336 11.73 -23.14 18.03
N THR A 337 10.94 -22.42 17.23
CA THR A 337 10.82 -22.67 15.79
C THR A 337 12.06 -22.21 15.04
N LEU A 338 12.62 -21.05 15.39
CA LEU A 338 13.86 -20.56 14.78
C LEU A 338 15.06 -21.48 15.07
N ASN A 339 15.11 -22.05 16.26
CA ASN A 339 16.18 -22.95 16.70
C ASN A 339 15.94 -24.42 16.33
N ALA A 340 14.75 -24.77 15.83
CA ALA A 340 14.44 -26.13 15.41
C ALA A 340 15.34 -26.58 14.25
N PRO A 341 15.83 -27.84 14.26
CA PRO A 341 16.50 -28.43 13.12
C PRO A 341 15.57 -28.42 11.91
N VAL A 342 16.08 -27.93 10.78
CA VAL A 342 15.25 -27.76 9.58
C VAL A 342 14.71 -29.09 9.07
N MET A 343 15.49 -30.17 9.24
CA MET A 343 15.08 -31.53 8.89
C MET A 343 13.80 -31.97 9.61
N ASP A 344 13.57 -31.50 10.83
CA ASP A 344 12.37 -31.85 11.59
C ASP A 344 11.13 -31.13 11.03
N LEU A 345 11.33 -29.97 10.40
CA LEU A 345 10.27 -29.14 9.82
C LEU A 345 9.88 -29.58 8.40
N ILE A 346 10.86 -29.98 7.58
CA ILE A 346 10.62 -30.30 6.17
C ILE A 346 10.79 -31.77 5.81
N GLY A 347 11.10 -32.64 6.78
CA GLY A 347 11.45 -34.06 6.54
C GLY A 347 10.41 -34.81 5.69
N ASN A 348 9.12 -34.55 5.93
CA ASN A 348 8.02 -35.19 5.20
C ASN A 348 7.80 -34.63 3.79
N LEU A 349 8.43 -33.50 3.46
CA LEU A 349 8.33 -32.84 2.15
C LEU A 349 9.48 -33.24 1.22
N ILE A 350 10.54 -33.88 1.75
CA ILE A 350 11.69 -34.30 0.96
C ILE A 350 11.34 -35.62 0.24
N PRO A 351 11.41 -35.68 -1.10
CA PRO A 351 11.22 -36.93 -1.81
C PRO A 351 12.23 -38.00 -1.34
N PRO A 352 11.83 -39.27 -1.17
CA PRO A 352 12.66 -40.31 -0.55
C PRO A 352 14.07 -40.41 -1.16
N GLN A 353 14.19 -40.23 -2.47
CA GLN A 353 15.44 -40.28 -3.22
C GLN A 353 16.45 -39.18 -2.85
N PHE A 354 16.01 -38.08 -2.23
CA PHE A 354 16.86 -36.95 -1.85
C PHE A 354 17.15 -36.90 -0.35
N THR A 355 16.47 -37.71 0.48
CA THR A 355 16.56 -37.68 1.95
C THR A 355 17.99 -37.73 2.47
N SER A 356 18.80 -38.67 1.98
CA SER A 356 20.19 -38.87 2.43
C SER A 356 21.08 -37.68 2.10
N ILE A 357 20.87 -37.07 0.94
CA ILE A 357 21.65 -35.92 0.50
C ILE A 357 21.22 -34.72 1.33
N VAL A 358 19.92 -34.40 1.37
CA VAL A 358 19.35 -33.25 2.12
C VAL A 358 19.72 -33.32 3.61
N ALA A 359 19.68 -34.50 4.23
CA ALA A 359 20.09 -34.69 5.62
C ALA A 359 21.55 -34.29 5.89
N ILE A 360 22.46 -34.47 4.92
CA ILE A 360 23.86 -34.05 5.05
C ILE A 360 23.98 -32.52 5.00
N LEU A 361 23.24 -31.85 4.11
CA LEU A 361 23.35 -30.39 3.95
C LEU A 361 22.68 -29.61 5.05
N LEU A 362 21.59 -30.15 5.57
CA LEU A 362 20.82 -29.53 6.66
C LEU A 362 21.30 -29.98 8.03
N LYS A 363 22.34 -30.82 8.09
CA LYS A 363 22.91 -31.29 9.33
C LYS A 363 23.38 -30.11 10.17
N GLY A 364 22.73 -29.91 11.31
CA GLY A 364 23.04 -28.83 12.25
C GLY A 364 22.56 -27.44 11.79
N LYS A 365 21.82 -27.33 10.69
CA LYS A 365 21.17 -26.07 10.30
C LYS A 365 19.83 -25.92 10.99
N THR A 366 19.61 -24.75 11.59
CA THR A 366 18.34 -24.34 12.16
C THR A 366 17.53 -23.52 11.17
N PHE A 367 16.23 -23.39 11.39
CA PHE A 367 15.34 -22.62 10.53
C PHE A 367 15.76 -21.15 10.45
N GLY A 368 16.10 -20.53 11.60
CA GLY A 368 16.62 -19.17 11.65
C GLY A 368 17.89 -19.00 10.81
N ALA A 369 18.83 -19.94 10.89
CA ALA A 369 20.06 -19.89 10.11
C ALA A 369 19.81 -19.96 8.59
N ILE A 370 18.76 -20.65 8.14
CA ILE A 370 18.37 -20.65 6.72
C ILE A 370 17.79 -19.30 6.32
N LEU A 371 16.92 -18.71 7.14
CA LEU A 371 16.36 -17.38 6.86
C LEU A 371 17.44 -16.31 6.78
N ASP A 372 18.45 -16.37 7.65
CA ASP A 372 19.61 -15.49 7.62
C ASP A 372 20.44 -15.67 6.35
N GLN A 373 20.71 -16.93 5.97
CA GLN A 373 21.45 -17.24 4.75
C GLN A 373 20.72 -16.75 3.49
N LEU A 374 19.39 -16.91 3.43
CA LEU A 374 18.56 -16.46 2.32
C LEU A 374 18.61 -14.93 2.17
N SER A 375 18.55 -14.19 3.29
CA SER A 375 18.70 -12.73 3.30
C SER A 375 20.06 -12.29 2.73
N GLN A 376 21.15 -12.97 3.10
CA GLN A 376 22.51 -12.65 2.63
C GLN A 376 22.72 -12.98 1.14
N GLU A 377 22.12 -14.05 0.64
CA GLU A 377 22.33 -14.55 -0.73
C GLU A 377 21.35 -13.96 -1.76
N LEU A 378 20.32 -13.23 -1.32
CA LEU A 378 19.26 -12.65 -2.17
C LEU A 378 19.78 -11.86 -3.37
N ASN A 379 20.91 -11.16 -3.20
CA ASN A 379 21.51 -10.36 -4.28
C ASN A 379 22.26 -11.21 -5.31
N ALA A 380 22.82 -12.33 -4.86
CA ALA A 380 23.64 -13.24 -5.66
C ALA A 380 22.81 -14.30 -6.41
N ILE A 381 21.60 -14.58 -5.92
CA ILE A 381 20.70 -15.58 -6.49
C ILE A 381 19.59 -14.85 -7.27
N PRO A 382 19.32 -15.22 -8.54
CA PRO A 382 18.13 -14.75 -9.23
C PRO A 382 16.91 -15.47 -8.64
N ILE A 383 16.32 -14.85 -7.62
CA ILE A 383 15.11 -15.33 -6.98
C ILE A 383 13.92 -14.60 -7.59
N GLU A 384 12.98 -15.36 -8.09
CA GLU A 384 11.67 -14.88 -8.52
C GLU A 384 10.63 -15.33 -7.49
N ILE A 385 9.81 -14.40 -6.99
CA ILE A 385 8.72 -14.68 -6.05
C ILE A 385 7.46 -14.07 -6.62
N GLY A 386 6.38 -14.85 -6.71
CA GLY A 386 5.11 -14.34 -7.18
C GLY A 386 3.92 -15.09 -6.60
N ILE A 387 2.72 -14.71 -7.03
CA ILE A 387 1.48 -15.35 -6.62
C ILE A 387 0.77 -15.92 -7.84
N TYR A 388 0.42 -17.20 -7.78
CA TYR A 388 -0.41 -17.86 -8.77
C TYR A 388 -1.90 -17.58 -8.53
N LEU A 389 -2.59 -17.24 -9.61
CA LEU A 389 -4.01 -16.88 -9.63
C LEU A 389 -4.75 -17.66 -10.72
N TYR A 390 -5.97 -18.10 -10.41
CA TYR A 390 -6.93 -18.64 -11.37
C TYR A 390 -8.01 -17.62 -11.72
N LYS A 391 -8.47 -17.66 -12.97
CA LYS A 391 -9.63 -16.88 -13.44
C LYS A 391 -10.92 -17.40 -12.84
N ASP A 392 -11.07 -18.72 -12.81
CA ASP A 392 -12.22 -19.43 -12.27
C ASP A 392 -11.78 -20.37 -11.15
N LYS A 393 -12.59 -20.52 -10.10
CA LYS A 393 -12.32 -21.51 -9.05
C LYS A 393 -12.52 -22.91 -9.62
N THR A 394 -11.44 -23.56 -10.05
CA THR A 394 -11.45 -25.01 -10.22
C THR A 394 -11.56 -25.61 -8.81
N VAL A 395 -12.79 -25.93 -8.42
CA VAL A 395 -13.08 -26.66 -7.20
C VAL A 395 -12.33 -27.99 -7.28
N ASN A 396 -11.27 -28.13 -6.48
CA ASN A 396 -10.70 -29.42 -6.11
C ASN A 396 -10.94 -29.65 -4.62
#